data_AF-A0A3B8IK38-F1
#
_entry.id   AF-A0A3B8IK38-F1
#
_cell.length_a   1.000
_cell.length_b   1.000
_cell.length_c   1.000
_cell.angle_alpha   90.00
_cell.angle_beta   90.00
_cell.angle_gamma   90.00
#
_symmetry.space_group_name_H-M   'P 1'
#
loop_
_entity.id
_entity.type
_entity.pdbx_description
1 polymer ?
#
loop_
_entity_poly.entity_id
_entity_poly.type
_entity_poly.pdbx_seq_one_letter_code
_entity_poly.pdbx_strand_id
1 'polypeptide(L)'
;MREFLVTLHSRNAELFWFGLIMLVLAGVMAVLSRITTIEVMGVNAWHKPIKFALSTTAYAWTMGWITHYLAPGWGPQAFTWGTIVLLGFEVLYIALQAGRGMLSHYNMSTPTYAGLYAAMALAATAVTVWTAYIGVLFFRGDFPQLPVAYLWGIRIGIILFVAFSLEGFVMGSRLTHTIGGPDGNHGIPFLG
;
A
#
# COMPACT_ATOMS: atom_id res chain seq x y z
N MET A 1 -22.55 7.65 2.88
CA MET A 1 -21.27 8.04 2.24
C MET A 1 -20.74 9.39 2.74
N ARG A 2 -21.53 10.46 2.74
CA ARG A 2 -21.11 11.78 3.28
C ARG A 2 -20.62 11.70 4.74
N GLU A 3 -21.36 11.00 5.59
CA GLU A 3 -21.01 10.82 7.01
C GLU A 3 -19.66 10.12 7.20
N PHE A 4 -19.42 9.02 6.50
CA PHE A 4 -18.12 8.31 6.51
C PHE A 4 -16.95 9.25 6.17
N LEU A 5 -17.06 10.03 5.09
CA LEU A 5 -15.98 10.92 4.66
C LEU A 5 -15.71 12.04 5.67
N VAL A 6 -16.76 12.63 6.24
CA VAL A 6 -16.63 13.66 7.29
C VAL A 6 -16.00 13.07 8.55
N THR A 7 -16.44 11.89 8.99
CA THR A 7 -15.88 11.22 10.16
C THR A 7 -14.41 10.85 9.93
N LEU A 8 -14.05 10.27 8.79
CA LEU A 8 -12.67 9.92 8.48
C LEU A 8 -11.77 11.16 8.50
N HIS A 9 -12.19 12.24 7.85
CA HIS A 9 -11.46 13.51 7.86
C HIS A 9 -11.27 14.06 9.28
N SER A 10 -12.31 14.01 10.12
CA SER A 10 -12.21 14.45 11.52
C SER A 10 -11.29 13.57 12.38
N ARG A 11 -11.14 12.29 12.04
CA ARG A 11 -10.30 11.33 12.78
C ARG A 11 -8.82 11.45 12.41
N ASN A 12 -8.54 11.64 11.13
CA ASN A 12 -7.19 11.80 10.60
C ASN A 12 -7.26 12.51 9.23
N ALA A 13 -7.08 13.84 9.26
CA ALA A 13 -7.23 14.67 8.07
C ALA A 13 -6.13 14.38 7.05
N GLU A 14 -4.93 14.07 7.51
CA GLU A 14 -3.75 13.85 6.68
C GLU A 14 -3.88 12.55 5.87
N LEU A 15 -4.25 11.43 6.51
CA LEU A 15 -4.51 10.17 5.81
C LEU A 15 -5.75 10.24 4.91
N PHE A 16 -6.75 11.04 5.29
CA PHE A 16 -7.89 11.33 4.42
C PHE A 16 -7.42 11.97 3.11
N TRP A 17 -6.69 13.09 3.19
CA TRP A 17 -6.22 13.82 2.00
C TRP A 17 -5.22 13.01 1.20
N PHE A 18 -4.31 12.31 1.86
CA PHE A 18 -3.37 11.42 1.20
C PHE A 18 -4.08 10.33 0.40
N GLY A 19 -5.06 9.64 1.01
CA GLY A 19 -5.85 8.65 0.29
C GLY A 19 -6.66 9.27 -0.87
N LEU A 20 -7.20 10.48 -0.71
CA LEU A 20 -7.88 11.18 -1.80
C LEU A 20 -6.93 11.51 -2.96
N ILE A 21 -5.72 11.98 -2.67
CA ILE A 21 -4.68 12.23 -3.68
C ILE A 21 -4.36 10.94 -4.43
N MET A 22 -4.18 9.82 -3.71
CA MET A 22 -3.93 8.52 -4.32
C MET A 22 -5.10 8.04 -5.19
N LEU A 23 -6.33 8.26 -4.76
CA LEU A 23 -7.52 7.93 -5.54
C LEU A 23 -7.61 8.74 -6.84
N VAL A 24 -7.32 10.04 -6.77
CA VAL A 24 -7.27 10.91 -7.95
C VAL A 24 -6.15 10.49 -8.89
N LEU A 25 -4.96 10.19 -8.37
CA LEU A 25 -3.84 9.67 -9.16
C LEU A 25 -4.19 8.35 -9.83
N ALA A 26 -4.89 7.44 -9.15
CA ALA A 26 -5.38 6.20 -9.75
C ALA A 26 -6.30 6.48 -10.95
N GLY A 27 -7.19 7.47 -10.85
CA GLY A 27 -8.03 7.94 -11.95
C GLY A 27 -7.22 8.50 -13.13
N VAL A 28 -6.21 9.33 -12.86
CA VAL A 28 -5.31 9.85 -13.90
C VAL A 28 -4.56 8.72 -14.59
N MET A 29 -4.00 7.77 -13.84
CA MET A 29 -3.27 6.64 -14.39
C MET A 29 -4.18 5.66 -15.15
N ALA A 30 -5.46 5.54 -14.75
CA ALA A 30 -6.47 4.83 -15.52
C ALA A 30 -6.72 5.49 -16.88
N VAL A 31 -6.82 6.81 -16.95
CA VAL A 31 -6.89 7.51 -18.25
C VAL A 31 -5.61 7.28 -19.07
N LEU A 32 -4.43 7.41 -18.47
CA LEU A 32 -3.14 7.16 -19.13
C LEU A 32 -3.02 5.74 -19.69
N SER A 33 -3.59 4.75 -19.00
CA SER A 33 -3.64 3.36 -19.49
C SER A 33 -4.42 3.20 -20.80
N ARG A 34 -5.33 4.12 -21.12
CA ARG A 34 -6.17 4.07 -22.32
C ARG A 34 -5.60 4.88 -23.47
N ILE A 35 -4.80 5.90 -23.18
CA ILE A 35 -4.29 6.85 -24.18
C ILE A 35 -2.80 6.66 -24.50
N THR A 36 -2.11 5.79 -23.78
CA THR A 36 -0.70 5.45 -24.04
C THR A 36 -0.55 3.97 -24.36
N THR A 37 0.47 3.63 -25.14
CA THR A 37 0.81 2.26 -25.54
C THR A 37 2.06 1.76 -24.83
N ILE A 38 2.43 2.37 -23.70
CA ILE A 38 3.65 2.01 -22.97
C ILE A 38 3.40 0.66 -22.29
N GLU A 39 4.30 -0.28 -22.54
CA GLU A 39 4.27 -1.61 -21.95
C GLU A 39 5.54 -1.88 -21.15
N VAL A 40 5.39 -2.69 -20.10
CA VAL A 40 6.50 -3.27 -19.35
C VAL A 40 6.23 -4.76 -19.28
N MET A 41 7.14 -5.58 -19.83
CA MET A 41 6.97 -7.04 -19.91
C MET A 41 5.69 -7.47 -20.65
N GLY A 42 5.32 -6.76 -21.73
CA GLY A 42 4.16 -7.11 -22.58
C GLY A 42 2.79 -6.80 -21.95
N VAL A 43 2.76 -6.06 -20.84
CA VAL A 43 1.51 -5.57 -20.22
C VAL A 43 1.52 -4.05 -20.09
N ASN A 44 0.34 -3.46 -20.10
CA ASN A 44 0.16 -2.00 -19.97
C ASN A 44 0.87 -1.48 -18.70
N ALA A 45 1.78 -0.53 -18.90
CA ALA A 45 2.66 -0.03 -17.84
C ALA A 45 1.88 0.63 -16.68
N TRP A 46 0.69 1.19 -16.94
CA TRP A 46 -0.10 1.91 -15.94
C TRP A 46 -0.95 1.01 -15.04
N HIS A 47 -1.14 -0.27 -15.39
CA HIS A 47 -1.90 -1.21 -14.54
C HIS A 47 -1.30 -1.36 -13.14
N LYS A 48 0.03 -1.43 -13.03
CA LYS A 48 0.71 -1.54 -11.74
C LYS A 48 0.54 -0.26 -10.89
N PRO A 49 0.87 0.95 -11.38
CA PRO A 49 0.59 2.18 -10.64
C PRO A 49 -0.86 2.35 -10.16
N ILE A 50 -1.86 1.96 -10.98
CA ILE A 50 -3.28 2.02 -10.58
C ILE A 50 -3.54 1.12 -9.37
N LYS A 51 -3.07 -0.13 -9.41
CA LYS A 51 -3.25 -1.08 -8.30
C LYS A 51 -2.61 -0.58 -7.01
N PHE A 52 -1.41 -0.02 -7.09
CA PHE A 52 -0.71 0.55 -5.93
C PHE A 52 -1.42 1.78 -5.38
N ALA A 53 -1.87 2.72 -6.22
CA ALA A 53 -2.58 3.90 -5.75
C ALA A 53 -3.94 3.55 -5.10
N LEU A 54 -4.68 2.59 -5.67
CA LEU A 54 -5.94 2.11 -5.08
C LEU A 54 -5.72 1.38 -3.75
N SER A 55 -4.70 0.51 -3.66
CA SER A 55 -4.39 -0.18 -2.40
C SER A 55 -3.90 0.79 -1.32
N THR A 56 -3.07 1.78 -1.68
CA THR A 56 -2.65 2.85 -0.77
C THR A 56 -3.83 3.69 -0.29
N THR A 57 -4.80 4.00 -1.17
CA THR A 57 -6.04 4.69 -0.77
C THR A 57 -6.81 3.88 0.27
N ALA A 58 -7.06 2.59 -0.03
CA ALA A 58 -7.78 1.70 0.87
C ALA A 58 -7.05 1.56 2.21
N TYR A 59 -5.73 1.40 2.20
CA TYR A 59 -4.89 1.34 3.39
C TYR A 59 -4.98 2.63 4.20
N ALA A 60 -4.70 3.80 3.60
CA ALA A 60 -4.68 5.09 4.29
C ALA A 60 -6.02 5.39 4.98
N TRP A 61 -7.13 5.18 4.27
CA TRP A 61 -8.46 5.41 4.83
C TRP A 61 -8.84 4.39 5.90
N THR A 62 -8.47 3.12 5.73
CA THR A 62 -8.68 2.08 6.75
C THR A 62 -7.91 2.42 8.02
N MET A 63 -6.62 2.76 7.91
CA MET A 63 -5.77 3.09 9.05
C MET A 63 -6.21 4.39 9.72
N GLY A 64 -6.54 5.42 8.96
CA GLY A 64 -7.12 6.67 9.49
C GLY A 64 -8.45 6.44 10.22
N TRP A 65 -9.22 5.45 9.80
CA TRP A 65 -10.48 5.09 10.46
C TRP A 65 -10.28 4.33 11.77
N ILE A 66 -9.51 3.24 11.75
CA ILE A 66 -9.41 2.31 12.89
C ILE A 66 -8.51 2.85 13.99
N THR A 67 -7.41 3.54 13.64
CA THR A 67 -6.41 3.97 14.64
C THR A 67 -6.94 5.04 15.60
N HIS A 68 -8.06 5.69 15.26
CA HIS A 68 -8.80 6.58 16.16
C HIS A 68 -9.25 5.90 17.47
N TYR A 69 -9.46 4.58 17.46
CA TYR A 69 -9.88 3.86 18.67
C TYR A 69 -8.74 3.61 19.66
N LEU A 70 -7.48 3.77 19.24
CA LEU A 70 -6.32 3.48 20.08
C LEU A 70 -6.15 4.50 21.19
N ALA A 71 -5.71 4.04 22.37
CA ALA A 71 -5.45 4.89 23.51
C ALA A 71 -4.38 5.95 23.21
N PRO A 72 -4.44 7.16 23.81
CA PRO A 72 -3.43 8.21 23.60
C PRO A 72 -2.00 7.74 23.86
N GLY A 73 -1.02 8.34 23.17
CA GLY A 73 0.42 8.12 23.43
C GLY A 73 1.11 7.07 22.55
N TRP A 74 0.41 6.42 21.61
CA TRP A 74 0.99 5.43 20.69
C TRP A 74 1.80 6.02 19.52
N GLY A 75 1.79 7.35 19.35
CA GLY A 75 2.49 8.06 18.28
C GLY A 75 1.74 8.17 16.94
N PRO A 76 0.45 8.62 16.92
CA PRO A 76 -0.35 8.70 15.70
C PRO A 76 0.25 9.60 14.60
N GLN A 77 0.91 10.70 14.97
CA GLN A 77 1.50 11.63 14.01
C GLN A 77 2.69 11.01 13.26
N ALA A 78 3.55 10.30 13.98
CA ALA A 78 4.68 9.60 13.37
C ALA A 78 4.18 8.56 12.37
N PHE A 79 3.18 7.75 12.76
CA PHE A 79 2.58 6.74 11.88
C PHE A 79 1.97 7.36 10.63
N THR A 80 1.22 8.44 10.80
CA THR A 80 0.53 9.15 9.73
C THR A 80 1.52 9.71 8.71
N TRP A 81 2.49 10.51 9.14
CA TRP A 81 3.47 11.09 8.24
C TRP A 81 4.44 10.07 7.67
N GLY A 82 4.82 9.06 8.46
CA GLY A 82 5.61 7.93 7.99
C GLY A 82 4.91 7.19 6.85
N THR A 83 3.63 6.87 7.01
CA THR A 83 2.80 6.25 5.96
C THR A 83 2.76 7.10 4.69
N ILE A 84 2.52 8.40 4.83
CA ILE A 84 2.44 9.34 3.70
C ILE A 84 3.78 9.37 2.93
N VAL A 85 4.90 9.49 3.64
CA VAL A 85 6.22 9.57 3.00
C VAL A 85 6.59 8.24 2.35
N LEU A 86 6.44 7.12 3.07
CA LEU A 86 6.87 5.80 2.62
C LEU A 86 6.04 5.30 1.44
N LEU A 87 4.71 5.31 1.55
CA LEU A 87 3.83 4.87 0.47
C LEU A 87 3.73 5.91 -0.66
N GLY A 88 3.86 7.20 -0.34
CA GLY A 88 3.92 8.25 -1.34
C GLY A 88 5.15 8.14 -2.24
N PHE A 89 6.32 7.88 -1.64
CA PHE A 89 7.55 7.56 -2.38
C PHE A 89 7.35 6.35 -3.29
N GLU A 90 6.77 5.27 -2.75
CA GLU A 90 6.57 4.03 -3.49
C GLU A 90 5.68 4.23 -4.72
N VAL A 91 4.50 4.83 -4.56
CA VAL A 91 3.56 5.07 -5.67
C VAL A 91 4.17 6.03 -6.69
N LEU A 92 4.82 7.11 -6.24
CA LEU A 92 5.46 8.08 -7.12
C LEU A 92 6.54 7.43 -7.99
N TYR A 93 7.45 6.67 -7.37
CA TYR A 93 8.51 5.99 -8.11
C TYR A 93 7.96 4.94 -9.09
N ILE A 94 6.92 4.19 -8.70
CA ILE A 94 6.26 3.24 -9.61
C ILE A 94 5.66 3.96 -10.82
N ALA A 95 4.96 5.08 -10.61
CA ALA A 95 4.37 5.86 -11.69
C ALA A 95 5.44 6.46 -12.63
N LEU A 96 6.55 6.97 -12.08
CA LEU A 96 7.68 7.49 -12.86
C LEU A 96 8.29 6.40 -13.75
N GLN A 97 8.50 5.20 -13.21
CA GLN A 97 9.07 4.09 -13.97
C GLN A 97 8.10 3.56 -15.04
N ALA A 98 6.80 3.54 -14.74
CA ALA A 98 5.77 3.19 -15.72
C ALA A 98 5.77 4.16 -16.92
N GLY A 99 5.85 5.47 -16.67
CA GLY A 99 5.95 6.48 -17.72
C GLY A 99 7.21 6.37 -18.58
N ARG A 100 8.26 5.70 -18.08
CA ARG A 100 9.51 5.43 -18.79
C ARG A 100 9.55 4.06 -19.46
N GLY A 101 8.49 3.24 -19.33
CA GLY A 101 8.49 1.86 -19.82
C GLY A 101 9.53 0.99 -19.11
N MET A 102 9.84 1.28 -17.84
CA MET A 102 10.87 0.57 -17.07
C MET A 102 10.26 -0.17 -15.88
N LEU A 103 10.97 -1.22 -15.46
CA LEU A 103 10.68 -1.92 -14.21
C LEU A 103 10.94 -1.00 -13.00
N SER A 104 9.99 -0.98 -12.06
CA SER A 104 10.16 -0.36 -10.74
C SER A 104 10.73 -1.34 -9.71
N HIS A 105 10.20 -2.56 -9.70
CA HIS A 105 10.73 -3.67 -8.90
C HIS A 105 11.67 -4.51 -9.76
N TYR A 106 12.69 -5.10 -9.14
CA TYR A 106 13.67 -5.97 -9.82
C TYR A 106 14.55 -5.27 -10.86
N ASN A 107 14.51 -3.94 -10.95
CA ASN A 107 15.36 -3.19 -11.86
C ASN A 107 16.78 -3.07 -11.30
N MET A 108 17.62 -4.02 -11.67
CA MET A 108 19.03 -4.10 -11.23
C MET A 108 20.01 -3.56 -12.28
N SER A 109 19.52 -2.82 -13.29
CA SER A 109 20.34 -2.39 -14.43
C SER A 109 21.44 -1.38 -14.07
N THR A 110 21.25 -0.60 -12.99
CA THR A 110 22.26 0.32 -12.46
C THR A 110 22.25 0.31 -10.93
N PRO A 111 23.35 0.73 -10.26
CA PRO A 111 23.36 0.87 -8.80
C PRO A 111 22.26 1.80 -8.27
N THR A 112 21.89 2.83 -9.05
CA THR A 112 20.82 3.76 -8.68
C THR A 112 19.46 3.05 -8.66
N TYR A 113 19.12 2.28 -9.69
CA TYR A 113 17.83 1.56 -9.73
C TYR A 113 17.77 0.41 -8.72
N ALA A 114 18.87 -0.29 -8.49
CA ALA A 114 18.96 -1.29 -7.44
C ALA A 114 18.74 -0.66 -6.05
N GLY A 115 19.34 0.51 -5.80
CA GLY A 115 19.11 1.28 -4.57
C GLY A 115 17.66 1.73 -4.40
N LEU A 116 17.02 2.22 -5.47
CA LEU A 116 15.61 2.60 -5.44
C LEU A 116 14.68 1.40 -5.22
N TYR A 117 14.97 0.25 -5.84
CA TYR A 117 14.25 -1.00 -5.58
C TYR A 117 14.37 -1.43 -4.12
N ALA A 118 15.59 -1.40 -3.55
CA ALA A 118 15.80 -1.69 -2.13
C ALA A 118 15.06 -0.69 -1.22
N ALA A 119 15.05 0.59 -1.57
CA ALA A 119 14.32 1.62 -0.82
C ALA A 119 12.80 1.36 -0.80
N MET A 120 12.21 0.88 -1.91
CA MET A 120 10.81 0.46 -1.92
C MET A 120 10.56 -0.71 -0.97
N ALA A 121 11.41 -1.74 -1.01
CA ALA A 121 11.27 -2.90 -0.13
C ALA A 121 11.37 -2.50 1.35
N LEU A 122 12.27 -1.58 1.69
CA LEU A 122 12.36 -1.01 3.04
C LEU A 122 11.11 -0.22 3.41
N ALA A 123 10.58 0.60 2.51
CA ALA A 123 9.37 1.38 2.74
C ALA A 123 8.15 0.48 3.03
N ALA A 124 7.89 -0.51 2.17
CA ALA A 124 6.80 -1.47 2.34
C ALA A 124 6.96 -2.28 3.64
N THR A 125 8.19 -2.70 3.96
CA THR A 125 8.49 -3.44 5.19
C THR A 125 8.25 -2.58 6.44
N ALA A 126 8.69 -1.33 6.44
CA ALA A 126 8.49 -0.41 7.55
C ALA A 126 7.01 -0.16 7.83
N VAL A 127 6.20 0.06 6.79
CA VAL A 127 4.73 0.20 6.91
C VAL A 127 4.10 -1.09 7.43
N THR A 128 4.56 -2.25 6.97
CA THR A 128 4.08 -3.55 7.44
C THR A 128 4.37 -3.76 8.93
N VAL A 129 5.60 -3.46 9.38
CA VAL A 129 5.99 -3.56 10.80
C VAL A 129 5.17 -2.60 11.67
N TRP A 130 4.94 -1.37 11.19
CA TRP A 130 4.12 -0.41 11.93
C TRP A 130 2.65 -0.84 12.03
N THR A 131 2.12 -1.45 10.97
CA THR A 131 0.78 -2.05 10.96
C THR A 131 0.69 -3.23 11.92
N ALA A 132 1.73 -4.07 11.99
CA ALA A 132 1.80 -5.14 12.97
C ALA A 132 1.82 -4.60 14.41
N TYR A 133 2.57 -3.52 14.67
CA TYR A 133 2.55 -2.83 15.95
C TYR A 133 1.13 -2.33 16.32
N ILE A 134 0.40 -1.74 15.37
CA ILE A 134 -1.00 -1.36 15.57
C ILE A 134 -1.87 -2.58 15.89
N GLY A 135 -1.64 -3.71 15.23
CA GLY A 135 -2.27 -4.99 15.57
C GLY A 135 -2.04 -5.38 17.03
N VAL A 136 -0.80 -5.31 17.50
CA VAL A 136 -0.46 -5.58 18.92
C VAL A 136 -1.24 -4.66 19.86
N LEU A 137 -1.39 -3.38 19.53
CA LEU A 137 -2.20 -2.45 20.33
C LEU A 137 -3.67 -2.86 20.38
N PHE A 138 -4.24 -3.31 19.26
CA PHE A 138 -5.62 -3.84 19.23
C PHE A 138 -5.81 -5.15 20.00
N PHE A 139 -4.76 -5.95 20.16
CA PHE A 139 -4.80 -7.17 20.96
C PHE A 139 -4.61 -6.92 22.46
N ARG A 140 -3.80 -5.91 22.83
CA ARG A 140 -3.50 -5.56 24.23
C ARG A 140 -4.49 -4.57 24.84
N GLY A 141 -5.10 -3.73 24.03
CA GLY A 141 -6.05 -2.72 24.50
C GLY A 141 -7.44 -3.30 24.78
N ASP A 142 -8.14 -2.67 25.71
CA ASP A 142 -9.55 -2.90 25.98
C ASP A 142 -10.42 -1.92 25.18
N PHE A 143 -11.42 -2.44 24.47
CA PHE A 143 -12.32 -1.65 23.62
C PHE A 143 -13.79 -1.93 23.93
N PRO A 144 -14.27 -1.64 25.16
CA PRO A 144 -15.64 -1.93 25.58
C PRO A 144 -16.71 -1.21 24.75
N GLN A 145 -16.34 -0.12 24.07
CA GLN A 145 -17.19 0.66 23.19
C GLN A 145 -17.40 0.02 21.81
N LEU A 146 -16.63 -1.00 21.44
CA LEU A 146 -16.71 -1.64 20.13
C LEU A 146 -17.48 -2.97 20.20
N PRO A 147 -18.40 -3.24 19.26
CA PRO A 147 -18.98 -4.57 19.12
C PRO A 147 -17.88 -5.61 18.91
N VAL A 148 -18.00 -6.76 19.58
CA VAL A 148 -16.99 -7.84 19.56
C VAL A 148 -16.64 -8.28 18.13
N ALA A 149 -17.65 -8.43 17.27
CA ALA A 149 -17.45 -8.82 15.87
C ALA A 149 -16.62 -7.78 15.08
N TYR A 150 -16.83 -6.49 15.34
CA TYR A 150 -16.09 -5.41 14.68
C TYR A 150 -14.63 -5.38 15.11
N LEU A 151 -14.37 -5.53 16.42
CA LEU A 151 -13.01 -5.61 16.96
C LEU A 151 -12.24 -6.80 16.39
N TRP A 152 -12.87 -7.98 16.28
CA TRP A 152 -12.23 -9.14 15.65
C TRP A 152 -12.03 -8.95 14.15
N GLY A 153 -12.93 -8.27 13.45
CA GLY A 153 -12.74 -7.87 12.05
C GLY A 153 -11.47 -7.04 11.86
N ILE A 154 -11.22 -6.06 12.74
CA ILE A 154 -9.98 -5.26 12.73
C ILE A 154 -8.75 -6.16 12.97
N ARG A 155 -8.79 -6.99 14.02
CA ARG A 155 -7.67 -7.87 14.39
C ARG A 155 -7.30 -8.85 13.28
N ILE A 156 -8.29 -9.53 12.70
CA ILE A 156 -8.09 -10.49 11.61
C ILE A 156 -7.62 -9.75 10.35
N GLY A 157 -8.22 -8.59 10.03
CA GLY A 157 -7.79 -7.78 8.89
C GLY A 157 -6.30 -7.38 8.97
N ILE A 158 -5.84 -6.96 10.16
CA ILE A 158 -4.42 -6.64 10.38
C ILE A 158 -3.54 -7.90 10.26
N ILE A 159 -3.96 -9.04 10.82
CA ILE A 159 -3.21 -10.31 10.70
C ILE A 159 -3.04 -10.68 9.22
N LEU A 160 -4.13 -10.66 8.45
CA LEU A 160 -4.09 -11.00 7.03
C LEU A 160 -3.22 -10.00 6.25
N PHE A 161 -3.36 -8.70 6.51
CA PHE A 161 -2.51 -7.69 5.89
C PHE A 161 -1.02 -7.97 6.12
N VAL A 162 -0.63 -8.21 7.38
CA VAL A 162 0.78 -8.47 7.73
C VAL A 162 1.27 -9.77 7.09
N ALA A 163 0.49 -10.85 7.18
CA ALA A 163 0.87 -12.14 6.62
C ALA A 163 1.13 -12.06 5.10
N PHE A 164 0.19 -11.49 4.33
CA PHE A 164 0.33 -11.38 2.88
C PHE A 164 1.35 -10.31 2.45
N SER A 165 1.58 -9.27 3.26
CA SER A 165 2.65 -8.30 2.97
C SER A 165 4.05 -8.94 3.07
N LEU A 166 4.23 -9.90 3.97
CA LEU A 166 5.50 -10.64 4.10
C LEU A 166 5.76 -11.56 2.89
N GLU A 167 4.73 -12.07 2.21
CA GLU A 167 4.91 -12.81 0.96
C GLU A 167 5.58 -11.93 -0.12
N GLY A 168 5.18 -10.66 -0.21
CA GLY A 168 5.83 -9.67 -1.06
C GLY A 168 7.32 -9.51 -0.79
N PHE A 169 7.72 -9.52 0.49
CA PHE A 169 9.13 -9.49 0.88
C PHE A 169 9.88 -10.75 0.44
N VAL A 170 9.27 -11.94 0.58
CA VAL A 170 9.85 -13.20 0.14
C VAL A 170 10.04 -13.21 -1.39
N MET A 171 9.03 -12.80 -2.16
CA MET A 171 9.12 -12.64 -3.62
C MET A 171 10.22 -11.66 -4.02
N GLY A 172 10.31 -10.53 -3.32
CA GLY A 172 11.34 -9.51 -3.52
C GLY A 172 12.75 -10.05 -3.33
N SER A 173 12.98 -10.82 -2.25
CA SER A 173 14.30 -11.39 -1.92
C SER A 173 14.75 -12.49 -2.89
N ARG A 174 13.81 -13.16 -3.56
CA ARG A 174 14.10 -14.22 -4.54
C ARG A 174 14.23 -13.70 -5.97
N LEU A 175 13.88 -12.43 -6.20
CA LEU A 175 13.76 -11.85 -7.55
C LEU A 175 12.79 -12.63 -8.45
N THR A 176 11.73 -13.20 -7.87
CA THR A 176 10.71 -13.96 -8.59
C THR A 176 9.32 -13.39 -8.33
N HIS A 177 8.41 -13.48 -9.32
CA HIS A 177 7.00 -13.09 -9.15
C HIS A 177 6.12 -14.19 -8.55
N THR A 178 6.65 -15.39 -8.40
CA THR A 178 5.94 -16.56 -7.85
C THR A 178 6.74 -17.22 -6.73
N ILE A 179 6.04 -17.87 -5.81
CA ILE A 179 6.63 -18.72 -4.77
C ILE A 179 6.26 -20.17 -5.07
N GLY A 180 7.24 -20.97 -5.50
CA GLY A 180 7.07 -22.40 -5.76
C GLY A 180 6.42 -22.77 -7.09
N GLY A 181 6.17 -21.80 -7.99
CA GLY A 181 5.67 -22.02 -9.34
C GLY A 181 6.61 -21.44 -10.43
N PRO A 182 6.34 -21.69 -11.72
CA PRO A 182 7.08 -21.06 -12.82
C PRO A 182 6.87 -19.54 -12.82
N ASP A 183 7.94 -18.77 -13.06
CA ASP A 183 7.85 -17.32 -13.23
C ASP A 183 7.54 -16.97 -14.70
N GLY A 184 6.79 -15.91 -14.96
CA GLY A 184 6.52 -15.39 -16.31
C GLY A 184 5.34 -16.00 -17.09
N ASN A 185 4.44 -16.74 -16.45
CA ASN A 185 3.19 -17.18 -17.12
C ASN A 185 2.25 -15.99 -17.38
N HIS A 186 1.42 -16.09 -18.44
CA HIS A 186 0.32 -15.16 -18.67
C HIS A 186 -0.71 -15.33 -17.54
N GLY A 187 -0.63 -14.51 -16.49
CA GLY A 187 -1.66 -14.53 -15.47
C GLY A 187 -2.89 -13.73 -15.88
N ILE A 188 -3.70 -13.37 -14.90
CA ILE A 188 -5.04 -12.86 -15.15
C ILE A 188 -4.91 -11.40 -15.64
N PRO A 189 -5.60 -11.00 -16.74
CA PRO A 189 -5.58 -9.62 -17.20
C PRO A 189 -5.79 -8.63 -16.06
N PHE A 190 -4.97 -7.59 -16.01
CA PHE A 190 -4.88 -6.59 -14.93
C PHE A 190 -4.28 -7.08 -13.59
N LEU A 191 -4.54 -8.31 -13.14
CA LEU A 191 -4.04 -8.80 -11.85
C LEU A 191 -2.57 -9.21 -11.90
N GLY A 192 -2.14 -9.80 -13.01
CA GLY A 192 -0.81 -10.40 -13.15
C GLY A 192 -0.94 -11.87 -13.45
#